data_AF-A0AAW8DXY5-F1
#
_entry.id   AF-A0AAW8DXY5-F1
#
_cell.length_a   1.000
_cell.length_b   1.000
_cell.length_c   1.000
_cell.angle_alpha   90.00
_cell.angle_beta   90.00
_cell.angle_gamma   90.00
#
_symmetry.space_group_name_H-M   'P 1'
#
loop_
_entity.id
_entity.type
_entity.pdbx_description
1 polymer ?
#
loop_
_entity_poly.entity_id
_entity_poly.type
_entity_poly.pdbx_seq_one_letter_code
_entity_poly.pdbx_strand_id
1 'polypeptide(L)'
;MSEDFISISRSLVEDAWNNPDKWEANLASAQALLSKALVESPGNVLALTCLGAVLSDQGKHKEAASVLKRAVELGSTDRNTFFNLGVATMNFGSRAKAMSAFRGAEGLQASPLSWPAYFDAQAH
;
A
#
# COMPACT_ATOMS: atom_id res chain seq x y z
N MET A 1 17.27 -9.99 0.13
CA MET A 1 16.16 -10.97 0.05
C MET A 1 14.81 -10.26 0.09
N SER A 2 14.36 -9.67 1.21
CA SER A 2 13.06 -8.97 1.26
C SER A 2 13.06 -7.54 0.71
N GLU A 3 14.17 -6.79 0.87
CA GLU A 3 14.32 -5.45 0.29
C GLU A 3 14.30 -5.46 -1.24
N ASP A 4 14.80 -6.53 -1.86
CA ASP A 4 14.77 -6.72 -3.32
C ASP A 4 13.33 -6.81 -3.83
N PHE A 5 12.46 -7.55 -3.14
CA PHE A 5 11.05 -7.67 -3.54
C PHE A 5 10.31 -6.34 -3.44
N ILE A 6 10.55 -5.55 -2.39
CA ILE A 6 9.89 -4.25 -2.21
C ILE A 6 10.37 -3.27 -3.28
N SER A 7 11.68 -3.22 -3.55
CA SER A 7 12.24 -2.35 -4.58
C SER A 7 11.72 -2.69 -5.99
N ILE A 8 11.68 -3.98 -6.35
CA ILE A 8 11.15 -4.41 -7.66
C ILE A 8 9.65 -4.08 -7.75
N SER A 9 8.90 -4.31 -6.67
CA SER A 9 7.47 -3.97 -6.63
C SER A 9 7.22 -2.49 -6.83
N ARG A 10 8.07 -1.63 -6.27
CA ARG A 10 8.02 -0.18 -6.50
C ARG A 10 8.19 0.15 -7.98
N SER A 11 9.22 -0.38 -8.62
CA SER A 11 9.45 -0.14 -10.06
C SER A 11 8.31 -0.65 -10.94
N LEU A 12 7.68 -1.77 -10.58
CA LEU A 12 6.47 -2.25 -11.26
C LEU A 12 5.30 -1.28 -11.12
N VAL A 13 5.08 -0.74 -9.92
CA VAL A 13 4.03 0.28 -9.69
C VAL A 13 4.34 1.55 -10.49
N GLU A 14 5.59 2.00 -10.51
CA GLU A 14 6.01 3.17 -11.31
C GLU A 14 5.82 2.91 -12.82
N ASP A 15 6.14 1.72 -13.32
CA ASP A 15 5.89 1.34 -14.72
C ASP A 15 4.40 1.24 -15.03
N ALA A 16 3.57 0.77 -14.10
CA ALA A 16 2.11 0.74 -14.23
C ALA A 16 1.52 2.14 -14.49
N TRP A 17 2.07 3.16 -13.84
CA TRP A 17 1.67 4.56 -14.04
C TRP A 17 2.11 5.14 -15.37
N ASN A 18 3.31 4.79 -15.82
CA ASN A 18 3.83 5.27 -17.09
C ASN A 18 3.20 4.56 -18.29
N ASN A 19 2.71 3.33 -18.09
CA ASN A 19 2.16 2.47 -19.12
C ASN A 19 0.80 1.88 -18.67
N PRO A 20 -0.32 2.60 -18.90
CA PRO A 20 -1.66 2.14 -18.50
C PRO A 20 -2.04 0.75 -19.04
N ASP A 21 -1.56 0.37 -20.23
CA ASP A 21 -1.77 -0.97 -20.79
C ASP A 21 -1.21 -2.10 -19.91
N LYS A 22 -0.21 -1.79 -19.07
CA LYS A 22 0.43 -2.74 -18.15
C LYS A 22 -0.07 -2.61 -16.72
N TRP A 23 -1.03 -1.72 -16.44
CA TRP A 23 -1.53 -1.44 -15.11
C TRP A 23 -1.84 -2.71 -14.30
N GLU A 24 -2.78 -3.51 -14.81
CA GLU A 24 -3.24 -4.73 -14.15
C GLU A 24 -2.10 -5.76 -14.00
N ALA A 25 -1.29 -5.96 -15.04
CA ALA A 25 -0.22 -6.94 -15.04
C ALA A 25 0.90 -6.59 -14.05
N ASN A 26 1.27 -5.31 -13.98
CA ASN A 26 2.33 -4.82 -13.10
C ASN A 26 1.86 -4.80 -11.64
N LEU A 27 0.63 -4.37 -11.36
CA LEU A 27 0.09 -4.43 -10.00
C LEU A 27 -0.07 -5.88 -9.52
N ALA A 28 -0.51 -6.80 -10.38
CA ALA A 28 -0.58 -8.23 -10.03
C ALA A 28 0.81 -8.81 -9.71
N SER A 29 1.82 -8.44 -10.49
CA SER A 29 3.22 -8.85 -10.26
C SER A 29 3.78 -8.26 -8.96
N ALA A 30 3.52 -6.97 -8.68
CA ALA A 30 3.91 -6.32 -7.43
C ALA A 30 3.23 -6.97 -6.22
N GLN A 31 1.93 -7.27 -6.30
CA GLN A 31 1.20 -7.98 -5.25
C GLN A 31 1.84 -9.34 -4.96
N ALA A 32 2.20 -10.10 -6.00
CA ALA A 32 2.82 -11.43 -5.84
C ALA A 32 4.19 -11.34 -5.16
N LEU A 33 5.02 -10.36 -5.52
CA LEU A 33 6.34 -10.14 -4.92
C LEU A 33 6.23 -9.72 -3.45
N LEU A 34 5.33 -8.78 -3.13
CA LEU A 34 5.08 -8.35 -1.76
C LEU A 34 4.52 -9.48 -0.89
N SER A 35 3.67 -10.33 -1.47
CA SER A 35 3.17 -11.53 -0.79
C SER A 35 4.30 -12.51 -0.47
N LYS A 36 5.25 -12.71 -1.40
CA LYS A 36 6.46 -13.52 -1.13
C LYS A 36 7.32 -12.91 -0.01
N ALA A 37 7.52 -11.59 -0.01
CA ALA A 37 8.25 -10.92 1.07
C ALA A 37 7.59 -11.15 2.44
N LEU A 38 6.27 -11.22 2.50
CA LEU A 38 5.52 -11.53 3.72
C LEU A 38 5.49 -13.01 4.10
N VAL A 39 5.71 -13.93 3.16
CA VAL A 39 5.97 -15.33 3.49
C VAL A 39 7.32 -15.48 4.20
N GLU A 40 8.35 -14.78 3.71
CA GLU A 40 9.68 -14.77 4.33
C GLU A 40 9.71 -14.00 5.66
N SER A 41 8.93 -12.94 5.77
CA SER A 41 8.87 -12.09 6.96
C SER A 41 7.44 -11.59 7.21
N PRO A 42 6.58 -12.39 7.87
CA PRO A 42 5.17 -12.07 8.08
C PRO A 42 4.90 -10.79 8.88
N GLY A 43 5.88 -10.33 9.65
CA GLY A 43 5.82 -9.09 10.42
C GLY A 43 6.48 -7.89 9.75
N ASN A 44 6.89 -7.99 8.48
CA ASN A 44 7.54 -6.89 7.79
C ASN A 44 6.54 -5.75 7.51
N VAL A 45 6.58 -4.73 8.38
CA VAL A 45 5.70 -3.56 8.33
C VAL A 45 5.78 -2.83 7.00
N LEU A 46 6.97 -2.70 6.40
CA LEU A 46 7.15 -2.03 5.12
C LEU A 46 6.48 -2.81 3.99
N ALA A 47 6.65 -4.13 3.95
CA ALA A 47 5.99 -4.98 2.96
C ALA A 47 4.46 -4.96 3.09
N LEU A 48 3.93 -4.96 4.32
CA LEU A 48 2.48 -4.78 4.57
C LEU A 48 1.99 -3.42 4.07
N THR A 49 2.78 -2.37 4.27
CA THR A 49 2.46 -1.00 3.84
C THR A 49 2.35 -0.90 2.32
N CYS A 50 3.37 -1.41 1.61
CA CYS A 50 3.39 -1.44 0.15
C CYS A 50 2.31 -2.35 -0.44
N LEU A 51 2.03 -3.50 0.19
CA LEU A 51 0.95 -4.40 -0.25
C LEU A 51 -0.41 -3.72 -0.11
N GLY A 52 -0.63 -3.00 0.99
CA GLY A 52 -1.83 -2.20 1.19
C GLY A 52 -2.02 -1.11 0.11
N ALA A 53 -0.93 -0.49 -0.35
CA ALA A 53 -0.97 0.46 -1.45
C ALA A 53 -1.44 -0.21 -2.75
N VAL A 54 -0.76 -1.29 -3.15
CA VAL A 54 -1.08 -2.05 -4.38
C VAL A 54 -2.51 -2.60 -4.35
N LEU A 55 -2.97 -3.14 -3.23
CA LEU A 55 -4.34 -3.63 -3.09
C LEU A 55 -5.36 -2.49 -3.20
N SER A 56 -5.03 -1.29 -2.72
CA SER A 56 -5.90 -0.12 -2.87
C SER A 56 -6.00 0.31 -4.33
N ASP A 57 -4.87 0.34 -5.04
CA ASP A 57 -4.78 0.70 -6.46
C ASP A 57 -5.51 -0.32 -7.36
N GLN A 58 -5.58 -1.59 -6.93
CA GLN A 58 -6.40 -2.64 -7.57
C GLN A 58 -7.90 -2.58 -7.21
N GLY A 59 -8.36 -1.59 -6.42
CA GLY A 59 -9.75 -1.50 -5.96
C GLY A 59 -10.12 -2.48 -4.83
N LYS A 60 -9.17 -3.29 -4.34
CA LYS A 60 -9.39 -4.28 -3.26
C LYS A 60 -9.31 -3.62 -1.87
N HIS A 61 -10.07 -2.56 -1.67
CA HIS A 61 -9.93 -1.67 -0.51
C HIS A 61 -10.17 -2.38 0.84
N LYS A 62 -11.06 -3.37 0.90
CA LYS A 62 -11.31 -4.17 2.13
C LYS A 62 -10.06 -4.95 2.56
N GLU A 63 -9.41 -5.60 1.61
CA GLU A 63 -8.17 -6.36 1.85
C GLU A 63 -7.03 -5.41 2.20
N ALA A 64 -6.90 -4.30 1.45
CA ALA A 64 -5.90 -3.27 1.73
C ALA A 64 -5.96 -2.78 3.17
N ALA A 65 -7.15 -2.41 3.67
CA ALA A 65 -7.27 -1.95 5.06
C ALA A 65 -7.03 -3.05 6.10
N SER A 66 -7.29 -4.31 5.79
CA SER A 66 -6.94 -5.43 6.69
C SER A 66 -5.42 -5.52 6.85
N VAL A 67 -4.69 -5.51 5.73
CA VAL A 67 -3.22 -5.56 5.71
C VAL A 67 -2.61 -4.33 6.38
N LEU A 68 -3.14 -3.14 6.11
CA LEU A 68 -2.63 -1.89 6.69
C LEU A 68 -2.91 -1.77 8.18
N LYS A 69 -4.05 -2.27 8.67
CA LYS A 69 -4.30 -2.37 10.12
C LYS A 69 -3.28 -3.27 10.80
N ARG A 70 -2.94 -4.41 10.20
CA ARG A 70 -1.88 -5.28 10.71
C ARG A 70 -0.54 -4.56 10.78
N ALA A 71 -0.20 -3.73 9.79
CA ALA A 71 1.01 -2.91 9.84
C ALA A 71 0.99 -1.93 11.03
N VAL A 72 -0.15 -1.27 11.28
CA VAL A 72 -0.34 -0.39 12.44
C VAL A 72 -0.24 -1.15 13.76
N GLU A 73 -0.86 -2.33 13.87
CA GLU A 73 -0.79 -3.19 15.06
C GLU A 73 0.63 -3.68 15.37
N LEU A 74 1.45 -3.85 14.34
CA LEU A 74 2.88 -4.18 14.45
C LEU A 74 3.78 -2.96 14.71
N GLY A 75 3.20 -1.78 14.93
CA GLY A 75 3.94 -0.57 15.32
C GLY A 75 4.46 0.26 14.16
N SER A 76 3.78 0.27 13.01
CA SER A 76 4.17 1.14 11.90
C SER A 76 4.25 2.62 12.31
N THR A 77 5.33 3.26 11.91
CA THR A 77 5.58 4.70 12.03
C THR A 77 5.71 5.37 10.66
N ASP A 78 5.40 4.65 9.58
CA ASP A 78 5.46 5.15 8.21
C ASP A 78 4.18 5.93 7.89
N ARG A 79 4.35 7.18 7.46
CA ARG A 79 3.26 8.05 6.99
C ARG A 79 2.37 7.36 5.96
N ASN A 80 2.95 6.61 5.02
CA ASN A 80 2.20 5.96 3.95
C ASN A 80 1.28 4.85 4.46
N THR A 81 1.60 4.19 5.58
CA THR A 81 0.71 3.20 6.19
C THR A 81 -0.62 3.82 6.58
N PHE A 82 -0.56 4.94 7.29
CA PHE A 82 -1.74 5.64 7.79
C PHE A 82 -2.50 6.34 6.65
N PHE A 83 -1.77 6.92 5.69
CA PHE A 83 -2.36 7.52 4.50
C PHE A 83 -3.12 6.48 3.67
N ASN A 84 -2.48 5.34 3.35
CA ASN A 84 -3.10 4.27 2.57
C ASN A 84 -4.28 3.65 3.32
N LEU A 85 -4.20 3.56 4.65
CA LEU A 85 -5.32 3.09 5.46
C LEU A 85 -6.50 4.06 5.37
N GLY A 86 -6.23 5.36 5.36
CA GLY A 86 -7.22 6.41 5.12
C GLY A 86 -7.87 6.27 3.75
N VAL A 87 -7.08 6.12 2.68
CA VAL A 87 -7.57 5.90 1.30
C VAL A 87 -8.44 4.64 1.21
N ALA A 88 -7.93 3.50 1.67
CA ALA A 88 -8.67 2.25 1.65
C ALA A 88 -9.99 2.38 2.42
N THR A 89 -9.95 2.89 3.66
CA THR A 89 -11.17 3.02 4.48
C THR A 89 -12.15 4.08 3.98
N MET A 90 -11.71 5.07 3.21
CA MET A 90 -12.60 6.01 2.52
C MET A 90 -13.41 5.29 1.44
N ASN A 91 -12.80 4.36 0.71
CA ASN A 91 -13.41 3.69 -0.44
C ASN A 91 -14.26 2.45 -0.13
N PHE A 92 -14.14 1.81 1.06
CA PHE A 92 -15.06 0.72 1.46
C PHE A 92 -15.73 0.90 2.83
N GLY A 93 -15.35 1.93 3.59
CA GLY A 93 -15.66 2.05 5.00
C GLY A 93 -16.37 3.35 5.38
N SER A 94 -16.13 3.78 6.63
CA SER A 94 -16.70 5.01 7.16
C SER A 94 -15.70 6.15 7.02
N ARG A 95 -16.16 7.29 6.49
CA ARG A 95 -15.41 8.54 6.43
C ARG A 95 -14.77 8.92 7.77
N ALA A 96 -15.44 8.66 8.89
CA ALA A 96 -14.89 8.94 10.22
C ALA A 96 -13.62 8.13 10.52
N LYS A 97 -13.59 6.84 10.12
CA LYS A 97 -12.41 5.98 10.29
C LYS A 97 -11.27 6.43 9.37
N ALA A 98 -11.59 6.80 8.14
CA ALA A 98 -10.61 7.35 7.20
C ALA A 98 -9.95 8.62 7.75
N MET A 99 -10.73 9.57 8.27
CA MET A 99 -10.21 10.78 8.89
C MET A 99 -9.32 10.49 10.10
N SER A 100 -9.64 9.46 10.89
CA SER A 100 -8.77 9.05 12.00
C SER A 100 -7.44 8.49 11.51
N ALA A 101 -7.44 7.70 10.43
CA ALA A 101 -6.22 7.17 9.83
C ALA A 101 -5.36 8.30 9.25
N PHE A 102 -5.95 9.25 8.52
CA PHE A 102 -5.22 10.40 7.99
C PHE A 102 -4.57 11.26 9.08
N ARG A 103 -5.28 11.49 10.20
CA ARG A 103 -4.67 12.18 11.36
C ARG A 103 -3.50 11.41 11.96
N GLY A 104 -3.55 10.07 11.96
CA GLY A 104 -2.43 9.24 12.37
C GLY A 104 -1.17 9.39 11.50
N ALA A 105 -1.32 9.89 10.27
CA ALA A 105 -0.22 10.19 9.37
C ALA A 105 0.45 11.55 9.65
N GLU A 106 -0.21 12.44 10.41
CA GLU A 106 0.30 13.77 10.71
C GLU A 106 1.57 13.70 11.57
N GLY A 107 2.60 14.45 11.17
CA GLY A 107 3.90 14.44 11.86
C GLY A 107 4.81 13.24 11.56
N LEU A 108 4.35 12.20 10.86
CA LEU A 108 5.17 11.04 10.48
C LEU A 108 5.98 11.29 9.19
N GLN A 109 6.96 10.45 8.91
CA GLN A 109 7.72 10.48 7.65
C GLN A 109 7.43 9.23 6.81
N ALA A 110 7.44 9.41 5.50
CA ALA A 110 7.30 8.29 4.58
C ALA A 110 8.63 7.57 4.44
N SER A 111 8.61 6.23 4.41
CA SER A 111 9.79 5.46 4.02
C SER A 111 10.13 5.76 2.56
N PRO A 112 11.42 5.87 2.18
CA PRO A 112 11.82 6.01 0.78
C PRO A 112 11.42 4.79 -0.08
N LEU A 113 11.11 3.65 0.55
CA LEU A 113 10.69 2.44 -0.12
C LEU A 113 9.17 2.25 -0.17
N SER A 114 8.39 3.04 0.58
CA SER A 114 6.93 3.01 0.51
C SER A 114 6.39 4.08 -0.44
N TRP A 115 5.12 3.94 -0.81
CA TRP A 115 4.42 4.87 -1.67
C TRP A 115 2.96 5.02 -1.23
N PRO A 116 2.35 6.18 -1.52
CA PRO A 116 0.92 6.35 -1.34
C PRO A 116 0.14 5.48 -2.35
N ALA A 117 -1.02 4.99 -1.93
CA ALA A 117 -2.05 4.51 -2.82
C ALA A 117 -2.58 5.69 -3.63
N TYR A 118 -2.80 5.47 -4.90
CA TYR A 118 -3.32 6.47 -5.80
C TYR A 118 -4.83 6.35 -5.83
N PHE A 119 -5.48 7.43 -5.40
CA PHE A 119 -6.91 7.46 -5.14
C PHE A 119 -7.76 7.22 -6.41
N ASP A 120 -7.21 7.52 -7.57
CA ASP A 120 -7.84 7.28 -8.87
C ASP A 120 -6.77 7.12 -9.96
N ALA A 121 -6.56 5.90 -10.43
CA ALA A 121 -5.61 5.62 -11.51
C ALA A 121 -6.14 5.86 -12.92
N GLN A 122 -7.44 6.13 -13.04
CA GLN A 122 -8.10 6.38 -14.32
C GLN A 122 -8.72 7.78 -14.40
N ALA A 123 -8.56 8.62 -13.38
CA ALA A 123 -8.80 10.06 -13.47
C ALA A 123 -7.75 10.69 -14.41
N HIS A 124 -8.08 10.69 -15.69
CA HIS A 124 -7.51 11.59 -16.68
C HIS A 124 -8.03 13.02 -16.49
#